data_AF-A0A7Y4WU05-F1
#
_entry.id   AF-A0A7Y4WU05-F1
#
_cell.length_a   1.000
_cell.length_b   1.000
_cell.length_c   1.000
_cell.angle_alpha   90.00
_cell.angle_beta   90.00
_cell.angle_gamma   90.00
#
_symmetry.space_group_name_H-M   'P 1'
#
loop_
_entity.id
_entity.type
_entity.pdbx_description
1 polymer ?
#
loop_
_entity_poly.entity_id
_entity_poly.type
_entity_poly.pdbx_seq_one_letter_code
_entity_poly.pdbx_strand_id
1 'polypeptide(L)'
;MNGFAKAVSVLAVAGVIAGGSAGLAAQAGAQAQEQGRNGPRGGRGPGGIGGGEMGLMLRGLDLTDSQGQQVRDLADRYRDQNADLLQRLAQAASAHRTAASALPADETAIRTTLQELATVQAEVAVQRARLRNDVFAQLTPEQQARVKARIDDRQQDRRRGPGARAPRSGQGRGQR
;
A
#
# COMPACT_ATOMS: atom_id res chain seq x y z
N MET A 1 -58.74 -25.21 -12.22
CA MET A 1 -57.77 -25.37 -13.33
C MET A 1 -56.56 -24.50 -13.01
N ASN A 2 -55.37 -25.10 -13.14
CA ASN A 2 -54.08 -24.65 -12.63
C ASN A 2 -53.45 -23.51 -13.46
N GLY A 3 -52.56 -22.70 -12.86
CA GLY A 3 -51.53 -21.99 -13.63
C GLY A 3 -50.81 -20.79 -12.99
N PHE A 4 -49.85 -21.08 -12.09
CA PHE A 4 -48.53 -20.42 -11.87
C PHE A 4 -48.29 -18.95 -12.33
N ALA A 5 -48.01 -18.00 -11.43
CA ALA A 5 -46.70 -17.65 -10.79
C ALA A 5 -45.83 -16.69 -11.68
N LYS A 6 -45.07 -15.69 -11.20
CA LYS A 6 -44.34 -15.49 -9.93
C LYS A 6 -44.17 -13.99 -9.64
N ALA A 7 -44.25 -13.63 -8.36
CA ALA A 7 -43.87 -12.33 -7.81
C ALA A 7 -42.35 -12.23 -7.58
N VAL A 8 -41.79 -11.05 -7.81
CA VAL A 8 -40.38 -10.72 -7.54
C VAL A 8 -40.22 -10.43 -6.04
N SER A 9 -39.51 -11.31 -5.35
CA SER A 9 -39.20 -11.21 -3.92
C SER A 9 -37.87 -10.48 -3.69
N VAL A 10 -37.95 -9.31 -3.06
CA VAL A 10 -36.84 -8.55 -2.49
C VAL A 10 -36.44 -9.23 -1.17
N LEU A 11 -35.20 -9.69 -1.07
CA LEU A 11 -34.66 -10.31 0.15
C LEU A 11 -33.77 -9.31 0.87
N ALA A 12 -34.34 -8.65 1.88
CA ALA A 12 -33.62 -7.99 2.96
C ALA A 12 -33.24 -9.05 4.00
N VAL A 13 -31.98 -9.09 4.45
CA VAL A 13 -31.59 -9.85 5.64
C VAL A 13 -30.88 -8.93 6.61
N ALA A 14 -31.60 -8.58 7.67
CA ALA A 14 -31.07 -8.10 8.93
C ALA A 14 -31.13 -9.24 9.94
N GLY A 15 -30.10 -9.42 10.76
CA GLY A 15 -30.08 -10.39 11.85
C GLY A 15 -29.15 -9.93 12.97
N VAL A 16 -29.73 -9.54 14.11
CA VAL A 16 -29.08 -9.03 15.33
C VAL A 16 -29.34 -10.01 16.49
N ILE A 17 -28.24 -10.49 17.10
CA ILE A 17 -27.89 -10.75 18.53
C ILE A 17 -28.82 -11.55 19.47
N ALA A 18 -28.23 -12.56 20.15
CA ALA A 18 -28.24 -12.88 21.60
C ALA A 18 -28.21 -14.42 21.82
N GLY A 19 -27.49 -15.08 22.73
CA GLY A 19 -26.60 -14.76 23.87
C GLY A 19 -26.27 -16.10 24.60
N GLY A 20 -25.30 -16.13 25.52
CA GLY A 20 -25.09 -17.28 26.43
C GLY A 20 -23.67 -17.45 27.00
N SER A 21 -23.56 -17.44 28.33
CA SER A 21 -22.40 -17.16 29.19
C SER A 21 -21.74 -18.37 29.87
N ALA A 22 -20.44 -18.24 30.21
CA ALA A 22 -19.71 -18.73 31.40
C ALA A 22 -18.20 -18.82 31.04
N GLY A 23 -17.20 -18.30 31.75
CA GLY A 23 -17.06 -18.09 33.18
C GLY A 23 -16.08 -19.13 33.76
N LEU A 24 -14.77 -19.04 33.47
CA LEU A 24 -13.72 -19.74 34.21
C LEU A 24 -12.48 -18.84 34.30
N ALA A 25 -12.17 -18.40 35.52
CA ALA A 25 -10.93 -17.77 35.90
C ALA A 25 -10.08 -18.78 36.70
N ALA A 26 -8.83 -18.98 36.29
CA ALA A 26 -7.73 -19.54 37.09
C ALA A 26 -6.42 -19.11 36.39
N GLN A 27 -5.76 -18.06 36.89
CA GLN A 27 -4.66 -18.06 37.87
C GLN A 27 -3.27 -18.40 37.31
N ALA A 28 -2.40 -17.41 37.48
CA ALA A 28 -0.99 -17.48 37.86
C ALA A 28 0.07 -17.95 36.85
N GLY A 29 1.17 -17.19 36.81
CA GLY A 29 2.47 -17.68 36.37
C GLY A 29 3.22 -16.73 35.46
N ALA A 30 3.93 -15.78 36.06
CA ALA A 30 4.96 -15.01 35.37
C ALA A 30 6.02 -15.94 34.78
N GLN A 31 6.35 -15.81 33.48
CA GLN A 31 7.70 -16.01 32.98
C GLN A 31 7.94 -15.04 31.83
N ALA A 32 8.77 -14.04 32.11
CA ALA A 32 9.50 -13.33 31.08
C ALA A 32 10.29 -14.36 30.28
N GLN A 33 10.04 -14.43 28.97
CA GLN A 33 10.93 -15.09 28.05
C GLN A 33 11.17 -14.15 26.88
N GLU A 34 12.30 -13.46 26.97
CA GLU A 34 12.95 -12.80 25.86
C GLU A 34 13.12 -13.82 24.73
N GLN A 35 12.33 -13.68 23.67
CA GLN A 35 12.57 -14.37 22.42
C GLN A 35 12.41 -13.40 21.25
N GLY A 36 13.54 -13.11 20.61
CA GLY A 36 13.61 -12.97 19.17
C GLY A 36 12.98 -11.71 18.58
N ARG A 37 13.71 -10.60 18.67
CA ARG A 37 14.12 -9.75 17.54
C ARG A 37 13.38 -10.02 16.20
N ASN A 38 12.10 -9.67 16.14
CA ASN A 38 11.31 -9.47 14.92
C ASN A 38 10.00 -8.79 15.31
N GLY A 39 10.04 -7.45 15.43
CA GLY A 39 8.81 -6.66 15.46
C GLY A 39 7.95 -6.96 14.21
N PRO A 40 6.64 -6.71 14.26
CA PRO A 40 5.74 -6.99 13.15
C PRO A 40 6.33 -6.37 11.87
N ARG A 41 6.59 -7.19 10.85
CA ARG A 41 6.93 -6.69 9.51
C ARG A 41 5.70 -5.99 8.94
N GLY A 42 5.45 -4.77 9.41
CA GLY A 42 4.37 -3.91 8.96
C GLY A 42 4.53 -3.61 7.47
N GLY A 43 3.64 -4.15 6.66
CA GLY A 43 3.20 -3.55 5.41
C GLY A 43 4.24 -3.26 4.33
N ARG A 44 5.26 -4.11 4.15
CA ARG A 44 6.13 -4.08 2.94
C ARG A 44 5.51 -4.84 1.77
N GLY A 45 4.24 -4.58 1.50
CA GLY A 45 3.58 -5.02 0.27
C GLY A 45 3.76 -3.98 -0.84
N PRO A 46 3.96 -4.39 -2.11
CA PRO A 46 3.85 -3.50 -3.25
C PRO A 46 2.39 -3.03 -3.36
N GLY A 47 2.05 -1.94 -2.68
CA GLY A 47 0.67 -1.47 -2.55
C GLY A 47 0.38 -0.64 -1.29
N GLY A 48 1.23 -0.68 -0.26
CA GLY A 48 1.05 0.17 0.93
C GLY A 48 1.28 1.66 0.68
N ILE A 49 0.73 2.52 1.54
CA ILE A 49 0.90 3.99 1.47
C ILE A 49 2.38 4.41 1.70
N GLY A 50 3.17 3.63 2.43
CA GLY A 50 4.62 3.84 2.62
C GLY A 50 5.53 2.98 1.73
N GLY A 51 5.01 2.38 0.65
CA GLY A 51 5.71 1.38 -0.16
C GLY A 51 6.87 1.91 -1.02
N GLY A 52 7.32 1.09 -1.98
CA GLY A 52 8.59 1.22 -2.72
C GLY A 52 8.95 2.60 -3.31
N GLU A 53 7.99 3.49 -3.55
CA GLU A 53 8.25 4.88 -3.95
C GLU A 53 9.01 5.67 -2.87
N MET A 54 8.63 5.56 -1.59
CA MET A 54 9.33 6.22 -0.49
C MET A 54 10.75 5.67 -0.33
N GLY A 55 10.90 4.35 -0.47
CA GLY A 55 12.21 3.71 -0.48
C GLY A 55 13.11 4.26 -1.59
N LEU A 56 12.57 4.53 -2.78
CA LEU A 56 13.30 5.13 -3.89
C LEU A 56 13.67 6.60 -3.68
N MET A 57 12.88 7.36 -2.90
CA MET A 57 13.16 8.75 -2.56
C MET A 57 14.32 8.85 -1.56
N LEU A 58 14.27 8.06 -0.49
CA LEU A 58 15.25 8.09 0.59
C LEU A 58 16.55 7.33 0.28
N ARG A 59 16.56 6.51 -0.78
CA ARG A 59 17.73 5.69 -1.17
C ARG A 59 19.01 6.50 -1.34
N GLY A 60 20.04 6.22 -0.55
CA GLY A 60 21.34 6.89 -0.65
C GLY A 60 21.37 8.29 -0.02
N LEU A 61 20.37 8.62 0.80
CA LEU A 61 20.52 9.66 1.81
C LEU A 61 21.07 9.04 3.09
N ASP A 62 22.03 9.70 3.69
CA ASP A 62 22.49 9.39 5.05
C ASP A 62 21.49 10.04 6.01
N LEU A 63 20.47 9.28 6.40
CA LEU A 63 19.52 9.69 7.43
C LEU A 63 20.11 9.43 8.80
N THR A 64 19.97 10.36 9.73
CA THR A 64 20.25 10.07 11.14
C THR A 64 19.25 9.05 11.68
N ASP A 65 19.59 8.37 12.78
CA ASP A 65 18.66 7.44 13.44
C ASP A 65 17.34 8.13 13.83
N SER A 66 17.42 9.39 14.28
CA SER A 66 16.25 10.19 14.63
C SER A 66 15.38 10.51 13.42
N GLN A 67 15.95 10.93 12.28
CA GLN A 67 15.21 11.15 11.04
C GLN A 67 14.58 9.84 10.53
N GLY A 68 15.34 8.75 10.58
CA GLY A 68 14.84 7.43 10.18
C GLY A 68 13.69 6.94 11.05
N GLN A 69 13.68 7.27 12.35
CA GLN A 69 12.55 6.98 13.23
C GLN A 69 11.34 7.85 12.91
N GLN A 70 11.52 9.17 12.77
CA GLN A 70 10.44 10.11 12.42
C GLN A 70 9.74 9.72 11.12
N VAL A 71 10.49 9.30 10.09
CA VAL A 71 9.94 8.83 8.82
C VAL A 71 9.10 7.56 9.01
N ARG A 72 9.56 6.61 9.82
CA ARG A 72 8.82 5.38 10.12
C ARG A 72 7.51 5.69 10.85
N ASP A 73 7.57 6.49 11.90
CA ASP A 73 6.40 6.87 12.69
C ASP A 73 5.38 7.65 11.84
N LEU A 74 5.86 8.47 10.91
CA LEU A 74 4.98 9.17 9.96
C LEU A 74 4.34 8.19 8.97
N ALA A 75 5.10 7.26 8.41
CA ALA A 75 4.57 6.25 7.49
C ALA A 75 3.55 5.31 8.16
N ASP A 76 3.79 4.93 9.41
CA ASP A 76 2.86 4.11 10.19
C ASP A 76 1.58 4.88 10.53
N ARG A 77 1.67 6.14 10.97
CA ARG A 77 0.50 7.00 11.15
C ARG A 77 -0.35 7.14 9.89
N TYR A 78 0.29 7.37 8.74
CA TYR A 78 -0.41 7.44 7.46
C TYR A 78 -1.04 6.10 7.06
N ARG A 79 -0.42 4.96 7.38
CA ARG A 79 -1.03 3.64 7.16
C ARG A 79 -2.30 3.51 8.00
N ASP A 80 -2.22 3.84 9.29
CA ASP A 80 -3.34 3.68 10.22
C ASP A 80 -4.50 4.61 9.87
N GLN A 81 -4.22 5.88 9.59
CA GLN A 81 -5.21 6.88 9.17
C GLN A 81 -5.94 6.51 7.87
N ASN A 82 -5.31 5.71 7.03
CA ASN A 82 -5.84 5.30 5.73
C ASN A 82 -6.10 3.80 5.66
N ALA A 83 -6.25 3.11 6.80
CA ALA A 83 -6.48 1.67 6.84
C ALA A 83 -7.73 1.28 6.05
N ASP A 84 -8.83 2.01 6.23
CA ASP A 84 -10.08 1.77 5.50
C ASP A 84 -9.93 1.98 3.99
N LEU A 85 -9.18 3.01 3.59
CA LEU A 85 -8.89 3.28 2.19
C LEU A 85 -8.07 2.14 1.56
N LEU A 86 -7.07 1.63 2.30
CA LEU A 86 -6.27 0.48 1.87
C LEU A 86 -7.09 -0.80 1.79
N GLN A 87 -8.05 -0.99 2.70
CA GLN A 87 -8.99 -2.10 2.66
C GLN A 87 -9.89 -2.01 1.42
N ARG A 88 -10.45 -0.83 1.13
CA ARG A 88 -11.23 -0.58 -0.10
C ARG A 88 -10.40 -0.88 -1.35
N LEU A 89 -9.13 -0.49 -1.38
CA LEU A 89 -8.23 -0.78 -2.50
C LEU A 89 -8.08 -2.29 -2.71
N ALA A 90 -7.86 -3.05 -1.63
CA ALA A 90 -7.72 -4.50 -1.69
C ALA A 90 -9.01 -5.17 -2.20
N GLN A 91 -10.17 -4.72 -1.71
CA GLN A 91 -11.48 -5.22 -2.14
C GLN A 91 -11.74 -4.92 -3.62
N ALA A 92 -11.54 -3.68 -4.07
CA ALA A 92 -11.74 -3.28 -5.46
C ALA A 92 -10.78 -4.04 -6.40
N ALA A 93 -9.53 -4.25 -6.00
CA ALA A 93 -8.56 -5.02 -6.78
C ALA A 93 -8.95 -6.50 -6.90
N SER A 94 -9.49 -7.09 -5.82
CA SER A 94 -10.00 -8.47 -5.82
C SER A 94 -11.25 -8.61 -6.71
N ALA A 95 -12.19 -7.67 -6.61
CA ALA A 95 -13.40 -7.64 -7.43
C ALA A 95 -13.06 -7.53 -8.92
N HIS A 96 -12.17 -6.61 -9.28
CA HIS A 96 -11.72 -6.45 -10.67
C HIS A 96 -11.01 -7.70 -11.18
N ARG A 97 -10.11 -8.30 -10.38
CA ARG A 97 -9.42 -9.54 -10.75
C ARG A 97 -10.41 -10.68 -11.02
N THR A 98 -11.43 -10.80 -10.17
CA THR A 98 -12.47 -11.82 -10.31
C THR A 98 -13.25 -11.62 -11.60
N ALA A 99 -13.74 -10.40 -11.85
CA ALA A 99 -14.46 -10.06 -13.07
C ALA A 99 -13.62 -10.29 -14.34
N ALA A 100 -12.34 -9.90 -14.33
CA ALA A 100 -11.43 -10.07 -15.46
C ALA A 100 -11.05 -11.54 -15.74
N SER A 101 -11.18 -12.42 -14.75
CA SER A 101 -10.90 -13.86 -14.90
C SER A 101 -12.11 -14.71 -15.28
N ALA A 102 -13.32 -14.12 -15.34
CA ALA A 102 -14.54 -14.83 -15.67
C ALA A 102 -14.53 -15.32 -17.13
N LEU A 103 -15.07 -16.52 -17.36
CA LEU A 103 -15.24 -17.13 -18.67
C LEU A 103 -16.68 -17.64 -18.82
N PRO A 104 -17.45 -17.17 -19.83
CA PRO A 104 -17.10 -16.12 -20.80
C PRO A 104 -16.91 -14.75 -20.12
N ALA A 105 -16.23 -13.85 -20.82
CA ALA A 105 -15.97 -12.50 -20.31
C ALA A 105 -17.28 -11.68 -20.21
N ASP A 106 -17.48 -11.01 -19.08
CA ASP A 106 -18.51 -9.98 -18.90
C ASP A 106 -17.85 -8.61 -18.98
N GLU A 107 -17.88 -7.99 -20.16
CA GLU A 107 -17.27 -6.68 -20.40
C GLU A 107 -17.87 -5.58 -19.52
N THR A 108 -19.16 -5.69 -19.17
CA THR A 108 -19.82 -4.70 -18.32
C THR A 108 -19.27 -4.79 -16.91
N ALA A 109 -19.21 -6.00 -16.34
CA ALA A 109 -18.63 -6.21 -15.01
C ALA A 109 -17.15 -5.81 -14.92
N ILE A 110 -16.37 -6.12 -15.96
CA ILE A 110 -14.96 -5.71 -16.05
C ILE A 110 -14.84 -4.19 -16.02
N ARG A 111 -15.63 -3.48 -16.83
CA ARG A 111 -15.59 -2.02 -16.91
C ARG A 111 -16.01 -1.36 -15.60
N THR A 112 -17.09 -1.85 -14.98
CA THR A 112 -17.58 -1.32 -13.70
C THR A 112 -16.55 -1.51 -12.58
N THR A 113 -16.00 -2.72 -12.43
CA THR A 113 -15.01 -3.00 -11.37
C THR A 113 -13.68 -2.27 -11.59
N LEU A 114 -13.28 -2.05 -12.86
CA LEU A 114 -12.10 -1.26 -13.18
C LEU A 114 -12.28 0.21 -12.83
N GLN A 115 -13.45 0.80 -13.09
CA GLN A 115 -13.75 2.18 -12.72
C GLN A 115 -13.67 2.39 -11.21
N GLU A 116 -14.23 1.47 -10.42
CA GLU A 116 -14.13 1.53 -8.95
C GLU A 116 -12.67 1.41 -8.48
N LEU A 117 -11.93 0.46 -9.04
CA LEU A 117 -10.50 0.31 -8.71
C LEU A 117 -9.70 1.58 -9.04
N ALA A 118 -9.95 2.21 -10.19
CA ALA A 118 -9.27 3.43 -10.59
C ALA A 118 -9.57 4.60 -9.63
N THR A 119 -10.83 4.75 -9.19
CA THR A 119 -11.22 5.76 -8.20
C THR A 119 -10.45 5.60 -6.90
N VAL A 120 -10.44 4.39 -6.32
CA VAL A 120 -9.75 4.14 -5.06
C VAL A 120 -8.22 4.29 -5.20
N GLN A 121 -7.65 3.89 -6.34
CA GLN A 121 -6.23 4.10 -6.63
C GLN A 121 -5.87 5.59 -6.68
N ALA A 122 -6.74 6.45 -7.23
CA ALA A 122 -6.52 7.89 -7.25
C ALA A 122 -6.50 8.48 -5.84
N GLU A 123 -7.43 8.08 -4.97
CA GLU A 123 -7.46 8.47 -3.56
C GLU A 123 -6.17 8.07 -2.84
N VAL A 124 -5.73 6.82 -3.00
CA VAL A 124 -4.47 6.33 -2.42
C VAL A 124 -3.25 7.09 -2.95
N ALA A 125 -3.24 7.44 -4.24
CA ALA A 125 -2.15 8.20 -4.84
C ALA A 125 -2.00 9.60 -4.20
N VAL A 126 -3.12 10.27 -3.90
CA VAL A 126 -3.11 11.56 -3.17
C VAL A 126 -2.50 11.40 -1.78
N GLN A 127 -2.86 10.35 -1.03
CA GLN A 127 -2.33 10.11 0.32
C GLN A 127 -0.83 9.78 0.30
N ARG A 128 -0.38 9.00 -0.68
CA ARG A 128 1.06 8.75 -0.89
C ARG A 128 1.82 10.04 -1.20
N ALA A 129 1.26 10.92 -2.03
CA ALA A 129 1.88 12.20 -2.34
C ALA A 129 1.98 13.12 -1.11
N ARG A 130 0.96 13.14 -0.25
CA ARG A 130 0.99 13.87 1.03
C ARG A 130 2.08 13.34 1.95
N LEU A 131 2.11 12.03 2.20
CA LEU A 131 3.16 11.39 2.99
C LEU A 131 4.56 11.69 2.45
N ARG A 132 4.74 11.65 1.12
CA ARG A 132 6.03 11.99 0.48
C ARG A 132 6.46 13.43 0.78
N ASN A 133 5.54 14.39 0.74
CA ASN A 133 5.83 15.78 1.06
C ASN A 133 6.16 15.97 2.54
N ASP A 134 5.42 15.32 3.44
CA ASP A 134 5.67 15.41 4.88
C ASP A 134 7.03 14.80 5.25
N VAL A 135 7.41 13.67 4.62
CA VAL A 135 8.75 13.09 4.75
C VAL A 135 9.82 14.02 4.19
N PHE A 136 9.58 14.65 3.03
CA PHE A 136 10.53 15.60 2.43
C PHE A 136 10.82 16.77 3.38
N ALA A 137 9.81 17.24 4.11
CA ALA A 137 9.95 18.33 5.07
C ALA A 137 10.82 17.97 6.30
N GLN A 138 11.04 16.68 6.60
CA GLN A 138 11.94 16.24 7.68
C GLN A 138 13.42 16.17 7.26
N LEU A 139 13.71 16.34 5.96
CA LEU A 139 15.07 16.27 5.42
C LEU A 139 15.78 17.62 5.56
N THR A 140 17.11 17.59 5.71
CA THR A 140 17.93 18.81 5.69
C THR A 140 17.92 19.47 4.31
N PRO A 141 18.22 20.77 4.19
CA PRO A 141 18.29 21.45 2.89
C PRO A 141 19.18 20.74 1.86
N GLU A 142 20.30 20.18 2.30
CA GLU A 142 21.25 19.45 1.44
C GLU A 142 20.66 18.12 0.98
N GLN A 143 20.02 17.38 1.87
CA GLN A 143 19.31 16.13 1.54
C GLN A 143 18.15 16.39 0.56
N GLN A 144 17.40 17.47 0.78
CA GLN A 144 16.32 17.92 -0.09
C GLN A 144 16.81 18.22 -1.51
N ALA A 145 17.94 18.93 -1.64
CA ALA A 145 18.56 19.20 -2.93
C ALA A 145 18.96 17.91 -3.66
N ARG A 146 19.55 16.93 -2.95
CA ARG A 146 19.89 15.62 -3.50
C ARG A 146 18.66 14.82 -3.97
N VAL A 147 17.52 14.96 -3.29
CA VAL A 147 16.26 14.31 -3.72
C VAL A 147 15.73 14.97 -4.98
N LYS A 148 15.67 16.31 -5.04
CA LYS A 148 15.19 17.07 -6.20
C LYS A 148 16.03 16.77 -7.45
N ALA A 149 17.35 16.81 -7.34
CA ALA A 149 18.25 16.48 -8.45
C ALA A 149 18.01 15.07 -9.02
N ARG A 150 17.77 14.08 -8.15
CA ARG A 150 17.44 12.70 -8.56
C ARG A 150 16.08 12.59 -9.24
N ILE A 151 15.11 13.39 -8.82
CA ILE A 151 13.79 13.45 -9.49
C ILE A 151 13.98 14.01 -10.90
N ASP A 152 14.71 15.12 -11.03
CA ASP A 152 14.96 15.76 -12.33
C ASP A 152 15.71 14.84 -13.29
N ASP A 153 16.75 14.14 -12.82
CA ASP A 153 17.51 13.16 -13.59
C ASP A 153 16.62 12.02 -14.11
N ARG A 154 15.78 11.43 -13.25
CA ARG A 154 14.82 10.40 -13.66
C ARG A 154 13.81 10.91 -14.68
N GLN A 155 13.38 12.17 -14.57
CA GLN A 155 12.44 12.76 -15.52
C GLN A 155 13.12 13.01 -16.88
N GLN A 156 14.39 13.39 -16.90
CA GLN A 156 15.18 13.48 -18.12
C GLN A 156 15.40 12.12 -18.77
N ASP A 157 15.77 11.09 -17.99
CA ASP A 157 15.91 9.71 -18.48
C ASP A 157 14.63 9.20 -19.15
N ARG A 158 13.47 9.45 -18.52
CA ARG A 158 12.16 9.08 -19.09
C ARG A 158 11.88 9.80 -20.40
N ARG A 159 12.27 11.08 -20.52
CA ARG A 159 12.12 11.86 -21.76
C ARG A 159 13.05 11.37 -22.88
N ARG A 160 14.24 10.88 -22.53
CA ARG A 160 15.23 10.37 -23.51
C ARG A 160 14.92 8.95 -23.99
N GLY A 161 14.00 8.25 -23.34
CA GLY A 161 13.52 6.92 -23.74
C GLY A 161 14.49 5.77 -23.39
N PRO A 162 14.04 4.50 -23.49
CA PRO A 162 14.77 3.33 -22.97
C PRO A 162 16.13 3.01 -23.62
N GLY A 163 16.54 3.73 -24.68
CA GLY A 163 17.79 3.48 -25.41
C GLY A 163 18.93 4.48 -25.15
N ALA A 164 18.68 5.56 -24.41
CA ALA A 164 19.65 6.64 -24.20
C ALA A 164 20.32 6.62 -22.81
N ARG A 165 20.19 5.51 -22.08
CA ARG A 165 20.91 5.33 -20.82
C ARG A 165 22.37 5.11 -21.18
N ALA A 166 23.20 6.13 -21.01
CA ALA A 166 24.64 6.01 -21.20
C ALA A 166 25.12 4.76 -20.45
N PRO A 167 25.94 3.88 -21.07
CA PRO A 167 26.51 2.75 -20.36
C PRO A 167 27.18 3.34 -19.12
N ARG A 168 26.83 2.83 -17.93
CA ARG A 168 27.64 3.08 -16.73
C ARG A 168 29.00 2.52 -17.08
N SER A 169 29.89 3.40 -17.53
CA SER A 169 31.27 3.09 -17.84
C SER A 169 31.80 2.35 -16.63
N GLY A 170 32.06 1.06 -16.85
CA GLY A 170 32.66 0.18 -15.87
C GLY A 170 33.98 0.80 -15.47
N GLN A 171 33.98 1.47 -14.32
CA GLN A 171 35.20 1.91 -13.67
C GLN A 171 35.95 0.66 -13.24
N GLY A 172 36.96 0.32 -14.06
CA GLY A 172 38.17 -0.43 -13.71
C GLY A 172 38.02 -1.63 -12.78
N ARG A 173 37.77 -2.81 -13.36
CA ARG A 173 38.44 -4.02 -12.88
C ARG A 173 39.52 -4.40 -13.88
N GLY A 174 40.58 -3.62 -13.86
CA GLY A 174 41.87 -4.00 -14.41
C GLY A 174 42.80 -4.37 -13.28
N GLN A 175 43.43 -5.53 -13.43
CA GLN A 175 44.71 -5.94 -12.85
C GLN A 175 44.66 -6.55 -11.43
N ARG A 176 44.57 -7.87 -11.39
CA ARG A 176 45.72 -8.76 -11.11
C ARG A 176 45.41 -10.18 -11.56
#